data_AF-A0A662UBW3-F1
#
_entry.id   AF-A0A662UBW3-F1
#
_cell.length_a   1.000
_cell.length_b   1.000
_cell.length_c   1.000
_cell.angle_alpha   90.00
_cell.angle_beta   90.00
_cell.angle_gamma   90.00
#
_symmetry.space_group_name_H-M   'P 1'
#
loop_
_entity.id
_entity.type
_entity.pdbx_description
1 polymer ?
#
loop_
_entity_poly.entity_id
_entity_poly.type
_entity_poly.pdbx_seq_one_letter_code
_entity_poly.pdbx_strand_id
1 'polypeptide(L)'
;MSLRKAISKTAAIAIAVILIVVVVAGMYFAMAPTPTPTPSPTTTPPVSPTPTPTSPTPTPPPRTKTMHKRVIYIINNDATARIQLYRAGVGDRAAIPPDRIKDVEGTILGNYQIVVEKRPDLVLLTVYFAVLNTQREPLNNVYVRQALSWAVPYDTIFEKVYAGLLVPYYGVIPKGLLGYTEYKIFKYEFNMDKASELIEKSGIDPSQ
;
A
#
# COMPACT_ATOMS: atom_id res chain seq x y z
N MET A 1 -5.42 -65.21 -30.15
CA MET A 1 -6.58 -64.30 -30.23
C MET A 1 -6.20 -63.02 -29.47
N SER A 2 -5.84 -61.94 -30.17
CA SER A 2 -5.41 -60.67 -29.55
C SER A 2 -6.51 -59.62 -29.74
N LEU A 3 -7.20 -59.27 -28.65
CA LEU A 3 -8.25 -58.25 -28.63
C LEU A 3 -7.59 -56.88 -28.41
N ARG A 4 -7.46 -56.07 -29.46
CA ARG A 4 -7.14 -54.63 -29.33
C ARG A 4 -8.40 -53.92 -28.81
N LYS A 5 -8.43 -53.57 -27.53
CA LYS A 5 -9.49 -52.72 -26.94
C LYS A 5 -9.41 -51.32 -27.57
N ALA A 6 -10.46 -50.90 -28.27
CA ALA A 6 -10.59 -49.56 -28.80
C ALA A 6 -10.76 -48.55 -27.65
N ILE A 7 -9.98 -47.46 -27.69
CA ILE A 7 -10.05 -46.35 -26.72
C ILE A 7 -11.32 -45.53 -27.02
N SER A 8 -12.11 -45.18 -26.00
CA SER A 8 -13.32 -44.36 -26.18
C SER A 8 -12.98 -42.92 -26.57
N LYS A 9 -13.88 -42.22 -27.27
CA LYS A 9 -13.67 -40.82 -27.68
C LYS A 9 -13.30 -39.92 -26.49
N THR A 10 -13.91 -40.13 -25.32
CA THR A 10 -13.61 -39.39 -24.09
C THR A 10 -12.20 -39.65 -23.58
N ALA A 11 -11.73 -40.90 -23.63
CA ALA A 11 -10.37 -41.25 -23.24
C ALA A 11 -9.33 -40.72 -24.24
N ALA A 12 -9.65 -40.70 -25.55
CA ALA A 12 -8.81 -40.08 -26.57
C ALA A 12 -8.67 -38.55 -26.37
N ILE A 13 -9.76 -37.86 -26.00
CA ILE A 13 -9.74 -36.42 -25.70
C ILE A 13 -8.93 -36.15 -24.43
N ALA A 14 -9.11 -36.94 -23.37
CA ALA A 14 -8.32 -36.79 -22.14
C ALA A 14 -6.82 -37.00 -22.38
N ILE A 15 -6.44 -38.01 -23.18
CA ILE A 15 -5.05 -38.25 -23.55
C ILE A 15 -4.50 -37.09 -24.39
N ALA A 16 -5.28 -36.54 -25.32
CA ALA A 16 -4.86 -35.38 -26.12
C ALA A 16 -4.63 -34.13 -25.26
N VAL A 17 -5.51 -33.85 -24.28
CA VAL A 17 -5.35 -32.72 -23.35
C VAL A 17 -4.12 -32.91 -22.47
N ILE A 18 -3.88 -34.11 -21.94
CA ILE A 18 -2.70 -34.42 -21.15
C ILE A 18 -1.42 -34.22 -21.98
N LEU A 19 -1.41 -34.69 -23.24
CA LEU A 19 -0.28 -34.49 -24.14
C LEU A 19 -0.03 -33.01 -24.44
N ILE A 20 -1.08 -32.21 -24.63
CA ILE A 20 -0.95 -30.76 -24.84
C ILE A 20 -0.37 -30.09 -23.58
N VAL A 21 -0.85 -30.43 -22.39
CA VAL A 21 -0.31 -29.87 -21.13
C VAL A 21 1.17 -30.23 -20.94
N VAL A 22 1.56 -31.47 -21.25
CA VAL A 22 2.95 -31.91 -21.18
C VAL A 22 3.83 -31.17 -22.19
N VAL A 23 3.34 -30.94 -23.41
CA VAL A 23 4.07 -30.17 -24.44
C VAL A 23 4.21 -28.70 -24.04
N VAL A 24 3.14 -28.07 -23.53
CA VAL A 24 3.18 -26.68 -23.07
C VAL A 24 4.11 -26.51 -21.87
N ALA A 25 4.06 -27.44 -20.90
CA ALA A 25 4.99 -27.44 -19.77
C ALA A 25 6.43 -27.65 -20.25
N GLY A 26 6.67 -28.57 -21.19
CA GLY A 26 7.98 -28.80 -21.80
C GLY A 26 8.52 -27.56 -22.53
N MET A 27 7.68 -26.85 -23.29
CA MET A 27 8.06 -25.59 -23.94
C MET A 27 8.32 -24.48 -22.91
N TYR A 28 7.52 -24.38 -21.86
CA TYR A 28 7.75 -23.42 -20.78
C TYR A 28 9.11 -23.65 -20.10
N PHE A 29 9.47 -24.90 -19.79
CA PHE A 29 10.76 -25.21 -19.18
C PHE A 29 11.95 -25.10 -20.16
N ALA A 30 11.73 -25.32 -21.46
CA ALA A 30 12.76 -25.13 -22.49
C ALA A 30 13.02 -23.65 -22.84
N MET A 31 12.01 -22.79 -22.66
CA MET A 31 12.10 -21.34 -22.91
C MET A 31 12.31 -20.53 -21.62
N ALA A 32 12.25 -21.17 -20.45
CA ALA A 32 12.60 -20.54 -19.18
C ALA A 32 14.08 -20.11 -19.22
N PRO A 33 14.41 -18.86 -18.86
CA PRO A 33 15.79 -18.40 -18.85
C PRO A 33 16.61 -19.23 -17.87
N THR A 34 17.67 -19.86 -18.35
CA THR A 34 18.64 -20.57 -17.50
C THR A 34 19.21 -19.58 -16.49
N PRO A 35 19.23 -19.88 -15.17
CA PRO A 35 19.89 -19.03 -14.20
C PRO A 35 21.35 -18.86 -14.61
N THR A 36 21.74 -17.64 -14.93
CA THR A 36 23.12 -17.32 -15.29
C THR A 36 24.01 -17.65 -14.09
N PRO A 37 25.08 -18.46 -14.26
CA PRO A 37 26.02 -18.70 -13.17
C PRO A 37 26.63 -17.35 -12.76
N THR A 38 26.35 -16.93 -11.54
CA THR A 38 27.02 -15.78 -10.93
C THR A 38 28.52 -16.08 -10.89
N PRO A 39 29.40 -15.25 -11.48
CA PRO A 39 30.83 -15.47 -11.37
C PRO A 39 31.23 -15.39 -9.90
N SER A 40 31.91 -16.41 -9.40
CA SER A 40 32.59 -16.36 -8.10
C SER A 40 33.50 -15.12 -8.06
N PRO A 41 33.48 -14.33 -6.99
CA PRO A 41 34.37 -13.18 -6.87
C PRO A 41 35.82 -13.66 -6.85
N THR A 42 36.61 -13.19 -7.82
CA THR A 42 38.06 -13.27 -7.76
C THR A 42 38.52 -12.49 -6.54
N THR A 43 39.12 -13.18 -5.57
CA THR A 43 39.72 -12.56 -4.39
C THR A 43 40.98 -11.80 -4.80
N THR A 44 40.85 -10.50 -5.02
CA THR A 44 42.00 -9.59 -5.00
C THR A 44 42.60 -9.63 -3.59
N PRO A 45 43.91 -9.82 -3.41
CA PRO A 45 44.52 -9.72 -2.08
C PRO A 45 44.22 -8.34 -1.48
N PRO A 46 43.92 -8.24 -0.17
CA PRO A 46 43.54 -6.99 0.44
C PRO A 46 44.74 -6.03 0.40
N VAL A 47 44.59 -4.90 -0.29
CA VAL A 47 45.46 -3.76 -0.09
C VAL A 47 45.11 -3.22 1.30
N SER A 48 46.03 -3.37 2.25
CA SER A 48 45.87 -2.86 3.62
C SER A 48 45.57 -1.36 3.56
N PRO A 49 44.37 -0.88 3.95
CA PRO A 49 44.14 0.55 4.03
C PRO A 49 44.95 1.10 5.20
N THR A 50 45.85 2.05 4.92
CA THR A 50 46.46 2.87 5.96
C THR A 50 45.35 3.46 6.84
N PRO A 51 45.35 3.26 8.16
CA PRO A 51 44.32 3.82 9.02
C PRO A 51 44.38 5.34 8.95
N THR A 52 43.36 5.95 8.34
CA THR A 52 43.13 7.38 8.48
C THR A 52 42.71 7.60 9.93
N PRO A 53 43.38 8.49 10.71
CA PRO A 53 42.94 8.77 12.06
C PRO A 53 41.54 9.38 12.02
N THR A 54 40.54 8.61 12.42
CA THR A 54 39.17 9.10 12.62
C THR A 54 39.20 9.98 13.87
N SER A 55 39.31 11.29 13.67
CA SER A 55 39.04 12.26 14.71
C SER A 55 37.64 11.99 15.28
N PRO A 56 37.45 11.89 16.61
CA PRO A 56 36.13 11.69 17.18
C PRO A 56 35.25 12.87 16.76
N THR A 57 34.17 12.58 16.04
CA THR A 57 33.16 13.59 15.73
C THR A 57 32.63 14.11 17.06
N PRO A 58 32.74 15.42 17.37
CA PRO A 58 32.29 15.94 18.65
C PRO A 58 30.79 15.69 18.79
N THR A 59 30.41 15.00 19.87
CA THR A 59 29.00 14.83 20.24
C THR A 59 28.39 16.23 20.39
N PRO A 60 27.35 16.58 19.63
CA PRO A 60 26.72 17.88 19.77
C PRO A 60 26.21 18.04 21.21
N PRO A 61 26.40 19.21 21.83
CA PRO A 61 26.01 19.44 23.21
C PRO A 61 24.51 19.14 23.39
N PRO A 62 24.09 18.62 24.56
CA PRO A 62 22.70 18.31 24.84
C PRO A 62 21.86 19.58 24.64
N ARG A 63 20.95 19.56 23.67
CA ARG A 63 20.05 20.69 23.38
C ARG A 63 19.10 20.88 24.56
N THR A 64 19.26 21.98 25.30
CA THR A 64 18.30 22.40 26.33
C THR A 64 16.93 22.64 25.70
N LYS A 65 15.96 21.77 25.98
CA LYS A 65 14.58 21.93 25.50
C LYS A 65 13.97 23.18 26.14
N THR A 66 13.85 24.25 25.36
CA THR A 66 13.14 25.46 25.78
C THR A 66 11.64 25.23 25.58
N MET A 67 10.85 25.36 26.65
CA MET A 67 9.39 25.21 26.57
C MET A 67 8.76 26.52 26.07
N HIS A 68 7.72 26.41 25.26
CA HIS A 68 6.92 27.57 24.84
C HIS A 68 6.22 28.19 26.04
N LYS A 69 6.26 29.53 26.17
CA LYS A 69 5.52 30.27 27.22
C LYS A 69 4.04 30.50 26.87
N ARG A 70 3.70 30.44 25.58
CA ARG A 70 2.36 30.67 25.03
C ARG A 70 2.15 29.79 23.81
N VAL A 71 0.92 29.31 23.63
CA VAL A 71 0.44 28.64 22.43
C VAL A 71 -0.74 29.45 21.88
N ILE A 72 -0.74 29.72 20.58
CA ILE A 72 -1.80 30.46 19.89
C ILE A 72 -2.40 29.54 18.83
N TYR A 73 -3.72 29.41 18.82
CA TYR A 73 -4.45 28.70 17.77
C TYR A 73 -5.11 29.71 16.85
N ILE A 74 -4.68 29.76 15.59
CA ILE A 74 -5.30 30.57 14.55
C ILE A 74 -6.33 29.68 13.85
N ILE A 75 -7.62 29.97 14.06
CA ILE A 75 -8.71 29.21 13.46
C ILE A 75 -9.05 29.82 12.11
N ASN A 76 -8.85 29.05 11.04
CA ASN A 76 -9.23 29.45 9.68
C ASN A 76 -9.67 28.22 8.89
N ASN A 77 -10.90 28.23 8.39
CA ASN A 77 -11.48 27.11 7.67
C ASN A 77 -10.98 27.00 6.22
N ASP A 78 -10.49 28.09 5.62
CA ASP A 78 -9.95 28.07 4.26
C ASP A 78 -8.52 27.51 4.24
N ALA A 79 -8.32 26.43 3.47
CA ALA A 79 -7.02 25.76 3.39
C ALA A 79 -5.95 26.64 2.72
N THR A 80 -6.33 27.44 1.73
CA THR A 80 -5.38 28.31 1.02
C THR A 80 -4.84 29.39 1.94
N ALA A 81 -5.70 30.04 2.73
CA ALA A 81 -5.29 31.02 3.72
C ALA A 81 -4.39 30.39 4.80
N ARG A 82 -4.70 29.18 5.29
CA ARG A 82 -3.79 28.45 6.21
C ARG A 82 -2.42 28.20 5.59
N ILE A 83 -2.36 27.77 4.33
CA ILE A 83 -1.12 27.55 3.59
C ILE A 83 -0.32 28.84 3.49
N GLN A 84 -0.95 29.97 3.14
CA GLN A 84 -0.25 31.26 3.03
C GLN A 84 0.30 31.74 4.37
N LEU A 85 -0.49 31.64 5.45
CA LEU A 85 -0.02 31.96 6.80
C LEU A 85 1.17 31.09 7.21
N TYR A 86 1.13 29.80 6.88
CA TYR A 86 2.21 28.89 7.22
C TYR A 86 3.49 29.19 6.44
N ARG A 87 3.37 29.43 5.13
CA ARG A 87 4.50 29.83 4.26
C ARG A 87 5.07 31.20 4.59
N ALA A 88 4.29 32.06 5.24
CA ALA A 88 4.75 33.34 5.78
C ALA A 88 5.42 33.21 7.16
N GLY A 89 5.45 32.02 7.76
CA GLY A 89 6.02 31.78 9.09
C GLY A 89 5.15 32.30 10.25
N VAL A 90 3.86 32.56 10.01
CA VAL A 90 2.94 33.04 11.05
C VAL A 90 2.66 31.96 12.10
N GLY A 91 2.71 30.68 11.70
CA GLY A 91 2.54 29.55 12.61
C GLY A 91 3.70 28.57 12.50
N ASP A 92 4.04 27.93 13.61
CA ASP A 92 5.06 26.86 13.64
C ASP A 92 4.52 25.53 13.09
N ARG A 93 3.19 25.34 13.11
CA ARG A 93 2.48 24.17 12.59
C ARG A 93 1.15 24.59 11.95
N ALA A 94 0.73 23.86 10.92
CA ALA A 94 -0.54 24.11 10.24
C ALA A 94 -1.22 22.81 9.80
N ALA A 95 -2.55 22.83 9.76
CA ALA A 95 -3.35 21.75 9.16
C ALA A 95 -3.39 21.94 7.64
N ILE A 96 -2.70 21.07 6.92
CA ILE A 96 -2.59 21.10 5.46
C ILE A 96 -3.33 19.88 4.87
N PRO A 97 -4.23 20.07 3.89
CA PRO A 97 -4.84 18.95 3.18
C PRO A 97 -3.77 18.03 2.57
N PRO A 98 -3.94 16.69 2.60
CA PRO A 98 -2.92 15.75 2.10
C PRO A 98 -2.44 16.03 0.67
N ASP A 99 -3.36 16.40 -0.23
CA ASP A 99 -3.11 16.75 -1.63
C ASP A 99 -2.30 18.05 -1.80
N ARG A 100 -2.25 18.90 -0.77
CA ARG A 100 -1.58 20.22 -0.76
C ARG A 100 -0.29 20.25 0.05
N ILE A 101 0.17 19.12 0.60
CA ILE A 101 1.40 19.08 1.41
C ILE A 101 2.62 19.59 0.64
N LYS A 102 2.71 19.29 -0.66
CA LYS A 102 3.80 19.73 -1.53
C LYS A 102 3.88 21.25 -1.69
N ASP A 103 2.81 21.98 -1.39
CA ASP A 103 2.78 23.44 -1.49
C ASP A 103 3.59 24.14 -0.40
N VAL A 104 3.84 23.43 0.72
CA VAL A 104 4.54 23.97 1.88
C VAL A 104 5.88 23.29 2.12
N GLU A 105 6.03 22.03 1.70
CA GLU A 105 7.25 21.25 1.87
C GLU A 105 8.48 21.97 1.32
N GLY A 106 9.51 22.07 2.14
CA GLY A 106 10.79 22.68 1.76
C GLY A 106 10.81 24.20 1.77
N THR A 107 9.70 24.88 2.10
CA THR A 107 9.67 26.36 2.22
C THR A 107 10.70 26.85 3.23
N ILE A 108 11.57 27.78 2.81
CA ILE A 108 12.62 28.38 3.64
C ILE A 108 12.09 29.65 4.31
N LEU A 109 12.30 29.75 5.63
CA LEU A 109 11.89 30.84 6.51
C LEU A 109 13.10 31.33 7.30
N GLY A 110 13.94 32.15 6.66
CA GLY A 110 15.23 32.56 7.23
C GLY A 110 16.13 31.33 7.47
N ASN A 111 16.44 31.05 8.75
CA ASN A 111 17.24 29.90 9.15
C ASN A 111 16.44 28.60 9.33
N TYR A 112 15.13 28.64 9.08
CA TYR A 112 14.24 27.51 9.25
C TYR A 112 13.71 26.99 7.91
N GLN A 113 13.26 25.75 7.90
CA GLN A 113 12.60 25.14 6.77
C GLN A 113 11.36 24.39 7.23
N ILE A 114 10.28 24.48 6.46
CA ILE A 114 9.11 23.63 6.62
C ILE A 114 9.49 22.22 6.17
N VAL A 115 9.44 21.27 7.10
CA VAL A 115 9.74 19.86 6.85
C VAL A 115 8.49 19.01 6.98
N VAL A 116 8.37 18.00 6.11
CA VAL A 116 7.31 17.01 6.15
C VAL A 116 7.93 15.68 6.56
N GLU A 117 7.65 15.23 7.78
CA GLU A 117 8.12 13.94 8.28
C GLU A 117 7.00 12.90 8.14
N LYS A 118 7.19 11.92 7.24
CA LYS A 118 6.28 10.78 7.12
C LYS A 118 6.65 9.72 8.13
N ARG A 119 5.70 9.32 8.99
CA ARG A 119 5.90 8.33 10.06
C ARG A 119 4.95 7.14 9.92
N PRO A 120 5.26 6.17 9.05
CA PRO A 120 4.42 4.99 8.85
C PRO A 120 4.39 4.04 10.07
N ASP A 121 5.34 4.20 10.99
CA ASP A 121 5.40 3.55 12.29
C ASP A 121 4.49 4.21 13.35
N LEU A 122 4.14 5.49 13.16
CA LEU A 122 3.33 6.27 14.06
C LEU A 122 2.02 6.68 13.37
N VAL A 123 1.13 5.70 13.23
CA VAL A 123 -0.18 5.93 12.64
C VAL A 123 -1.06 6.69 13.63
N LEU A 124 -1.72 7.75 13.16
CA LEU A 124 -2.77 8.40 13.96
C LEU A 124 -3.91 7.40 14.17
N LEU A 125 -4.60 7.48 15.31
CA LEU A 125 -5.77 6.66 15.63
C LEU A 125 -7.04 7.13 14.90
N THR A 126 -6.87 7.57 13.66
CA THR A 126 -7.94 7.99 12.76
C THR A 126 -8.13 6.89 11.72
N VAL A 127 -9.35 6.35 11.65
CA VAL A 127 -9.73 5.33 10.68
C VAL A 127 -10.68 5.92 9.65
N TYR A 128 -10.45 5.58 8.38
CA TYR A 128 -11.32 5.97 7.27
C TYR A 128 -11.99 4.72 6.73
N PHE A 129 -13.32 4.67 6.77
CA PHE A 129 -14.10 3.53 6.30
C PHE A 129 -15.49 4.00 5.86
N ALA A 130 -16.07 3.25 4.92
CA ALA A 130 -17.48 3.44 4.54
C ALA A 130 -18.34 2.51 5.39
N VAL A 131 -19.38 3.06 6.03
CA VAL A 131 -20.39 2.27 6.72
C VAL A 131 -21.54 2.01 5.76
N LEU A 132 -21.76 0.72 5.46
CA LEU A 132 -22.87 0.29 4.63
C LEU A 132 -24.07 0.00 5.52
N ASN A 133 -25.22 0.62 5.22
CA ASN A 133 -26.45 0.36 5.97
C ASN A 133 -27.01 -1.02 5.60
N THR A 134 -26.65 -2.02 6.40
CA THR A 134 -27.03 -3.42 6.17
C THR A 134 -28.51 -3.72 6.38
N GLN A 135 -29.32 -2.73 6.76
CA GLN A 135 -30.77 -2.87 6.96
C GLN A 135 -31.59 -2.35 5.78
N ARG A 136 -30.96 -1.79 4.74
CA ARG A 136 -31.66 -1.26 3.56
C ARG A 136 -31.13 -1.91 2.30
N GLU A 137 -32.04 -2.25 1.39
CA GLU A 137 -31.69 -2.66 0.03
C GLU A 137 -30.94 -1.52 -0.70
N PRO A 138 -29.96 -1.83 -1.56
CA PRO A 138 -29.43 -3.18 -1.86
C PRO A 138 -28.36 -3.67 -0.86
N LEU A 139 -27.98 -2.85 0.12
CA LEU A 139 -26.84 -3.09 1.02
C LEU A 139 -27.10 -4.13 2.12
N ASN A 140 -28.35 -4.57 2.30
CA ASN A 140 -28.71 -5.72 3.13
C ASN A 140 -28.17 -7.05 2.56
N ASN A 141 -27.97 -7.16 1.24
CA ASN A 141 -27.39 -8.33 0.60
C ASN A 141 -25.86 -8.37 0.79
N VAL A 142 -25.34 -9.48 1.33
CA VAL A 142 -23.90 -9.65 1.60
C VAL A 142 -23.05 -9.64 0.34
N TYR A 143 -23.54 -10.19 -0.77
CA TYR A 143 -22.81 -10.24 -2.03
C TYR A 143 -22.62 -8.84 -2.62
N VAL A 144 -23.60 -7.95 -2.46
CA VAL A 144 -23.48 -6.54 -2.87
C VAL A 144 -22.38 -5.84 -2.07
N ARG A 145 -22.36 -6.03 -0.75
CA ARG A 145 -21.30 -5.42 0.09
C ARG A 145 -19.92 -5.95 -0.25
N GLN A 146 -19.80 -7.25 -0.50
CA GLN A 146 -18.53 -7.85 -0.93
C GLN A 146 -18.11 -7.33 -2.31
N ALA A 147 -19.04 -7.21 -3.26
CA ALA A 147 -18.78 -6.66 -4.58
C ALA A 147 -18.26 -5.22 -4.49
N LEU A 148 -18.88 -4.37 -3.66
CA LEU A 148 -18.41 -3.01 -3.41
C LEU A 148 -16.98 -3.00 -2.85
N SER A 149 -16.65 -3.88 -1.91
CA SER A 149 -15.28 -3.98 -1.39
C SER A 149 -14.26 -4.37 -2.47
N TRP A 150 -14.59 -5.31 -3.36
CA TRP A 150 -13.71 -5.67 -4.50
C TRP A 150 -13.63 -4.56 -5.56
N ALA A 151 -14.67 -3.76 -5.73
CA ALA A 151 -14.71 -2.68 -6.71
C ALA A 151 -13.96 -1.41 -6.26
N VAL A 152 -13.49 -1.33 -5.01
CA VAL A 152 -12.81 -0.14 -4.48
C VAL A 152 -11.35 -0.11 -4.94
N PRO A 153 -10.90 0.95 -5.63
CA PRO A 153 -9.50 1.08 -6.04
C PRO A 153 -8.63 1.64 -4.90
N TYR A 154 -8.40 0.82 -3.86
CA TYR A 154 -7.73 1.23 -2.61
C TYR A 154 -6.41 1.97 -2.83
N ASP A 155 -5.51 1.43 -3.65
CA ASP A 155 -4.19 2.05 -3.91
C ASP A 155 -4.33 3.42 -4.58
N THR A 156 -5.29 3.58 -5.49
CA THR A 156 -5.54 4.89 -6.12
C THR A 156 -6.02 5.91 -5.09
N ILE A 157 -6.86 5.50 -4.14
CA ILE A 157 -7.33 6.38 -3.05
C ILE A 157 -6.14 6.76 -2.17
N PHE A 158 -5.33 5.80 -1.73
CA PHE A 158 -4.18 6.05 -0.84
C PHE A 158 -3.16 6.99 -1.49
N GLU A 159 -2.84 6.78 -2.75
CA GLU A 159 -1.83 7.56 -3.45
C GLU A 159 -2.34 8.92 -3.92
N LYS A 160 -3.48 8.96 -4.63
CA LYS A 160 -3.94 10.20 -5.28
C LYS A 160 -4.73 11.12 -4.37
N VAL A 161 -5.55 10.57 -3.47
CA VAL A 161 -6.39 11.38 -2.57
C VAL A 161 -5.64 11.73 -1.29
N TYR A 162 -4.85 10.79 -0.77
CA TYR A 162 -4.18 10.95 0.52
C TYR A 162 -2.65 11.10 0.42
N ALA A 163 -2.08 11.25 -0.78
CA ALA A 163 -0.64 11.49 -0.99
C ALA A 163 0.30 10.46 -0.31
N GLY A 164 -0.18 9.20 -0.21
CA GLY A 164 0.55 8.10 0.43
C GLY A 164 0.65 8.23 1.96
N LEU A 165 -0.22 9.02 2.60
CA LEU A 165 -0.24 9.21 4.06
C LEU A 165 -1.15 8.21 4.79
N LEU A 166 -1.93 7.42 4.06
CA LEU A 166 -2.73 6.34 4.64
C LEU A 166 -1.98 5.01 4.59
N VAL A 167 -2.25 4.17 5.57
CA VAL A 167 -1.87 2.76 5.58
C VAL A 167 -3.13 1.91 5.44
N PRO A 168 -3.06 0.74 4.79
CA PRO A 168 -4.20 -0.16 4.68
C PRO A 168 -4.77 -0.55 6.05
N TYR A 169 -6.11 -0.57 6.15
CA TYR A 169 -6.85 -0.90 7.36
C TYR A 169 -7.71 -2.14 7.11
N TYR A 170 -7.23 -3.31 7.56
CA TYR A 170 -7.85 -4.60 7.26
C TYR A 170 -8.77 -5.14 8.36
N GLY A 171 -8.61 -4.65 9.60
CA GLY A 171 -9.38 -5.11 10.77
C GLY A 171 -9.83 -3.94 11.61
N VAL A 172 -10.64 -4.18 12.64
CA VAL A 172 -11.26 -3.10 13.44
C VAL A 172 -10.28 -2.40 14.39
N ILE A 173 -9.18 -3.05 14.75
CA ILE A 173 -8.18 -2.46 15.65
C ILE A 173 -7.12 -1.73 14.80
N PRO A 174 -6.89 -0.41 15.00
CA PRO A 174 -5.84 0.32 14.31
C PRO A 174 -4.44 -0.23 14.57
N LYS A 175 -3.55 -0.08 13.58
CA LYS A 175 -2.13 -0.42 13.72
C LYS A 175 -1.49 0.37 14.86
N GLY A 176 -0.72 -0.33 15.70
CA GLY A 176 -0.06 0.26 16.87
C GLY A 176 -0.82 0.12 18.18
N LEU A 177 -2.10 -0.30 18.16
CA LEU A 177 -2.84 -0.63 19.38
C LEU A 177 -2.68 -2.10 19.78
N LEU A 178 -2.83 -2.36 21.08
CA LEU A 178 -2.89 -3.72 21.61
C LEU A 178 -4.06 -4.49 20.96
N GLY A 179 -3.78 -5.69 20.47
CA GLY A 179 -4.75 -6.52 19.74
C GLY A 179 -4.77 -6.29 18.23
N TYR A 180 -3.99 -5.34 17.70
CA TYR A 180 -3.77 -5.25 16.25
C TYR A 180 -3.22 -6.57 15.70
N THR A 181 -3.81 -7.06 14.63
CA THR A 181 -3.32 -8.24 13.91
C THR A 181 -3.72 -8.17 12.44
N GLU A 182 -2.83 -8.64 11.58
CA GLU A 182 -3.12 -8.96 10.18
C GLU A 182 -3.15 -10.47 9.93
N TYR A 183 -2.85 -11.27 10.97
CA TYR A 183 -2.80 -12.72 10.86
C TYR A 183 -4.20 -13.27 10.60
N LYS A 184 -4.34 -14.04 9.52
CA LYS A 184 -5.61 -14.64 9.07
C LYS A 184 -6.74 -13.63 8.83
N ILE A 185 -6.40 -12.36 8.58
CA ILE A 185 -7.36 -11.36 8.14
C ILE A 185 -7.52 -11.47 6.62
N PHE A 186 -8.76 -11.54 6.16
CA PHE A 186 -9.09 -11.50 4.74
C PHE A 186 -8.87 -10.07 4.21
N LYS A 187 -8.16 -9.94 3.08
CA LYS A 187 -7.83 -8.65 2.47
C LYS A 187 -8.55 -8.53 1.13
N TYR A 188 -9.34 -7.47 0.97
CA TYR A 188 -9.91 -7.12 -0.33
C TYR A 188 -8.85 -6.39 -1.15
N GLU A 189 -8.78 -6.73 -2.42
CA GLU A 189 -7.97 -6.04 -3.42
C GLU A 189 -8.90 -5.48 -4.50
N PHE A 190 -8.41 -4.56 -5.33
CA PHE A 190 -9.21 -4.07 -6.44
C PHE A 190 -9.35 -5.15 -7.52
N ASN A 191 -10.58 -5.63 -7.76
CA ASN A 191 -10.88 -6.63 -8.77
C ASN A 191 -12.33 -6.51 -9.27
N MET A 192 -12.49 -5.93 -10.47
CA MET A 192 -13.81 -5.72 -11.08
C MET A 192 -14.47 -7.02 -11.56
N ASP A 193 -13.71 -8.06 -11.90
CA ASP A 193 -14.27 -9.35 -12.31
C ASP A 193 -14.94 -10.04 -11.10
N LYS A 194 -14.27 -10.02 -9.95
CA LYS A 194 -14.82 -10.53 -8.68
C LYS A 194 -16.02 -9.72 -8.22
N ALA A 195 -15.98 -8.39 -8.36
CA ALA A 195 -17.13 -7.55 -8.05
C ALA A 195 -18.34 -7.92 -8.92
N SER A 196 -18.15 -8.06 -10.23
CA SER A 196 -19.22 -8.40 -11.19
C SER A 196 -19.80 -9.79 -10.91
N GLU A 197 -18.95 -10.80 -10.67
CA GLU A 197 -19.38 -12.16 -10.29
C GLU A 197 -20.30 -12.16 -9.05
N LEU A 198 -19.99 -11.30 -8.06
CA LEU A 198 -20.77 -11.18 -6.83
C LEU A 198 -22.08 -10.41 -7.02
N ILE A 199 -22.09 -9.39 -7.89
CA ILE A 199 -23.33 -8.69 -8.24
C ILE A 199 -24.29 -9.64 -8.97
N GLU A 200 -23.81 -10.44 -9.93
CA GLU A 200 -24.63 -11.46 -10.59
C GLU A 200 -25.22 -12.46 -9.59
N LYS A 201 -24.38 -12.97 -8.68
CA LYS A 201 -24.83 -13.87 -7.58
C LYS A 201 -25.83 -13.22 -6.64
N SER A 202 -25.80 -11.88 -6.51
CA SER A 202 -26.72 -11.15 -5.65
C SER A 202 -28.14 -11.07 -6.22
N GLY A 203 -28.30 -11.27 -7.53
CA GLY A 203 -29.57 -11.10 -8.25
C GLY A 203 -30.00 -9.64 -8.42
N ILE A 204 -29.15 -8.68 -8.07
CA ILE A 204 -29.42 -7.25 -8.23
C ILE A 204 -28.98 -6.80 -9.61
N ASP A 205 -29.83 -6.04 -10.28
CA ASP A 205 -29.50 -5.31 -11.49
C ASP A 205 -28.78 -3.99 -11.12
N PRO A 206 -27.47 -3.85 -11.43
CA PRO A 206 -26.71 -2.65 -11.08
C PRO A 206 -27.09 -1.41 -11.91
N SER A 207 -28.00 -1.53 -12.88
CA SER A 207 -28.48 -0.40 -13.69
C SER A 207 -29.70 0.33 -13.10
N GLN A 208 -30.32 -0.22 -12.06
CA GLN A 208 -31.44 0.40 -11.34
C GLN A 208 -30.99 1.25 -10.16
#